data_AF-A0A962UN58-F1
#
_entry.id   AF-A0A962UN58-F1
#
_cell.length_a   1.000
_cell.length_b   1.000
_cell.length_c   1.000
_cell.angle_alpha   90.00
_cell.angle_beta   90.00
_cell.angle_gamma   90.00
#
_symmetry.space_group_name_H-M   'P 1'
#
loop_
_entity.id
_entity.type
_entity.pdbx_description
1 polymer ?
#
loop_
_entity_poly.entity_id
_entity_poly.type
_entity_poly.pdbx_seq_one_letter_code
_entity_poly.pdbx_strand_id
1 'polypeptide(L)'
;MSGLYDTIESCLLRDRRRLHAKLRQWQAAPADSALRLELEQQIQQSSSVAARRAASLPRPSFPAELPISERVDEIRALIRDNQVIVLCGETGSGKSTQLPKICLSLG
;
A
#
# COMPACT_ATOMS: atom_id res chain seq x y z
N MET A 1 -10.50 -11.69 19.07
CA MET A 1 -9.97 -10.33 19.39
C MET A 1 -9.32 -9.64 18.18
N SER A 2 -9.25 -10.23 16.97
CA SER A 2 -8.48 -9.63 15.86
C SER A 2 -9.25 -8.63 14.97
N GLY A 3 -10.59 -8.68 14.92
CA GLY A 3 -11.36 -7.92 13.91
C GLY A 3 -11.03 -6.43 13.81
N LEU A 4 -11.04 -5.68 14.91
CA LEU A 4 -10.72 -4.23 14.89
C LEU A 4 -9.23 -3.96 14.66
N TYR A 5 -8.33 -4.83 15.13
CA TYR A 5 -6.90 -4.71 14.89
C TYR A 5 -6.59 -4.83 13.40
N ASP A 6 -7.17 -5.84 12.75
CA ASP A 6 -7.00 -6.09 11.31
C ASP A 6 -7.56 -4.92 10.49
N THR A 7 -8.71 -4.37 10.89
CA THR A 7 -9.29 -3.20 10.20
C THR A 7 -8.42 -1.95 10.35
N ILE A 8 -7.74 -1.74 11.48
CA ILE A 8 -6.81 -0.60 11.65
C ILE A 8 -5.64 -0.70 10.67
N GLU A 9 -5.18 -1.90 10.30
CA GLU A 9 -4.14 -2.04 9.29
C GLU A 9 -4.59 -1.63 7.88
N SER A 10 -5.89 -1.58 7.61
CA SER A 10 -6.45 -1.01 6.37
C SER A 10 -6.60 0.53 6.39
N CYS A 11 -6.40 1.17 7.54
CA CYS A 11 -6.50 2.63 7.70
C CYS A 11 -5.25 3.36 7.19
N LEU A 12 -5.36 4.69 7.05
CA LEU A 12 -4.22 5.57 6.73
C LEU A 12 -3.10 5.40 7.77
N LEU A 13 -1.85 5.30 7.31
CA LEU A 13 -0.66 5.11 8.18
C LEU A 13 -0.60 6.13 9.34
N ARG A 14 -0.91 7.41 9.06
CA ARG A 14 -0.93 8.48 10.06
C ARG A 14 -1.95 8.26 11.18
N ASP A 15 -3.03 7.53 10.92
CA ASP A 15 -4.13 7.32 11.87
C ASP A 15 -3.89 6.08 12.74
N ARG A 16 -3.15 5.07 12.24
CA ARG A 16 -3.00 3.76 12.90
C ARG A 16 -2.56 3.87 14.36
N ARG A 17 -1.54 4.69 14.67
CA ARG A 17 -1.04 4.86 16.04
C ARG A 17 -2.13 5.34 17.00
N ARG A 18 -2.91 6.34 16.60
CA ARG A 18 -3.98 6.92 17.44
C ARG A 18 -5.14 5.94 17.60
N LEU A 19 -5.52 5.24 16.54
CA LEU A 19 -6.60 4.26 16.57
C LEU A 19 -6.24 3.05 17.44
N HIS A 20 -4.99 2.56 17.36
CA HIS A 20 -4.48 1.51 18.25
C HIS A 20 -4.48 1.94 19.72
N ALA A 21 -4.11 3.19 20.02
CA ALA A 21 -4.17 3.73 21.37
C ALA A 21 -5.62 3.77 21.92
N LYS A 22 -6.57 4.25 21.10
CA LYS A 22 -8.00 4.27 21.46
C LYS A 22 -8.58 2.85 21.63
N LEU A 23 -8.17 1.90 20.80
CA LEU A 23 -8.57 0.51 20.93
C LEU A 23 -8.11 -0.08 22.27
N ARG A 24 -6.86 0.17 22.67
CA ARG A 24 -6.34 -0.24 23.99
C ARG A 24 -7.11 0.43 25.14
N GLN A 25 -7.43 1.71 25.00
CA GLN A 25 -8.23 2.44 26.00
C GLN A 25 -9.62 1.81 26.17
N TRP A 26 -10.33 1.53 25.06
CA TRP A 26 -11.64 0.88 25.11
C TRP A 26 -11.54 -0.53 25.68
N GLN A 27 -10.49 -1.29 25.37
CA GLN A 27 -10.27 -2.62 25.95
C GLN A 27 -10.08 -2.59 27.47
N ALA A 28 -9.53 -1.50 28.03
CA ALA A 28 -9.41 -1.31 29.47
C ALA A 28 -10.74 -0.95 30.14
N ALA A 29 -11.70 -0.40 29.40
CA ALA A 29 -13.04 -0.08 29.88
C ALA A 29 -14.12 -0.44 28.83
N PRO A 30 -14.41 -1.74 28.60
CA PRO A 30 -15.25 -2.19 27.48
C PRO A 30 -16.71 -1.75 27.55
N ALA A 31 -17.17 -1.34 28.73
CA ALA A 31 -18.53 -0.84 28.97
C ALA A 31 -18.80 0.54 28.36
N ASP A 32 -17.75 1.26 27.93
CA ASP A 32 -17.90 2.55 27.26
C ASP A 32 -18.33 2.37 25.80
N SER A 33 -19.65 2.31 25.60
CA SER A 33 -20.27 2.20 24.28
C SER A 33 -20.06 3.44 23.41
N ALA A 34 -19.89 4.62 24.02
CA ALA A 34 -19.67 5.87 23.29
C ALA A 34 -18.26 5.88 22.66
N LEU A 35 -17.24 5.51 23.44
CA LEU A 35 -15.87 5.36 22.94
C LEU A 35 -15.77 4.29 21.86
N ARG A 36 -16.49 3.18 22.00
CA ARG A 36 -16.56 2.13 20.98
C ARG A 36 -17.11 2.66 19.66
N LEU A 37 -18.24 3.36 19.70
CA LEU A 37 -18.89 3.90 18.51
C LEU A 37 -18.00 4.93 17.81
N GLU A 38 -17.36 5.82 18.57
CA GLU A 38 -16.43 6.81 18.03
C GLU A 38 -15.22 6.13 17.36
N LEU A 39 -14.67 5.09 17.97
CA LEU A 39 -13.56 4.31 17.42
C LEU A 39 -13.95 3.64 16.10
N GLU A 40 -15.10 2.96 16.05
CA GLU A 40 -15.62 2.30 14.84
C GLU A 40 -15.83 3.31 13.70
N GLN A 41 -16.39 4.49 14.00
CA GLN A 41 -16.58 5.56 13.02
C GLN A 41 -15.24 6.10 12.49
N GLN A 42 -14.24 6.32 13.36
CA GLN A 42 -12.92 6.81 12.97
C GLN A 42 -12.14 5.79 12.14
N ILE A 43 -12.24 4.50 12.47
CA ILE A 43 -11.69 3.41 11.67
C ILE A 43 -12.32 3.43 10.27
N GLN A 44 -13.65 3.49 10.19
CA GLN A 44 -14.36 3.45 8.91
C GLN A 44 -14.05 4.67 8.02
N GLN A 45 -13.93 5.85 8.62
CA GLN A 45 -13.54 7.05 7.88
C GLN A 45 -12.11 6.92 7.33
N SER A 46 -11.16 6.43 8.14
CA SER A 46 -9.77 6.31 7.70
C SER A 46 -9.59 5.21 6.65
N SER A 47 -10.20 4.03 6.84
CA SER A 47 -10.14 2.91 5.91
C SER A 47 -10.79 3.25 4.56
N SER A 48 -11.92 3.96 4.55
CA SER A 48 -12.56 4.39 3.30
C SER A 48 -11.70 5.38 2.50
N VAL A 49 -10.99 6.30 3.17
CA VAL A 49 -10.04 7.19 2.50
C VAL A 49 -8.86 6.41 1.94
N ALA A 50 -8.32 5.45 2.70
CA ALA A 50 -7.24 4.58 2.24
C ALA A 50 -7.66 3.75 1.02
N ALA A 51 -8.83 3.11 1.08
CA ALA A 51 -9.41 2.33 -0.02
C ALA A 51 -9.65 3.19 -1.27
N ARG A 52 -10.18 4.41 -1.12
CA ARG A 52 -10.36 5.35 -2.24
C ARG A 52 -9.03 5.70 -2.91
N ARG A 53 -7.98 5.92 -2.12
CA ARG A 53 -6.64 6.22 -2.65
C ARG A 53 -6.08 5.01 -3.40
N ALA A 54 -6.17 3.82 -2.83
CA ALA A 54 -5.75 2.58 -3.49
C ALA A 54 -6.50 2.35 -4.81
N ALA A 55 -7.81 2.57 -4.83
CA ALA A 55 -8.64 2.45 -6.04
C ALA A 55 -8.30 3.49 -7.11
N SER A 56 -7.75 4.64 -6.73
CA SER A 56 -7.33 5.71 -7.66
C SER A 56 -5.91 5.55 -8.22
N LEU A 57 -5.18 4.50 -7.83
CA LEU A 57 -3.83 4.27 -8.34
C LEU A 57 -3.86 4.02 -9.86
N PRO A 58 -2.99 4.69 -10.64
CA PRO A 58 -2.91 4.44 -12.07
C PRO A 58 -2.42 3.02 -12.32
N ARG A 59 -3.02 2.34 -13.31
CA ARG A 59 -2.55 1.02 -13.75
C ARG A 59 -1.36 1.21 -14.69
N PRO A 60 -0.16 0.73 -14.34
CA PRO A 60 0.99 0.87 -15.22
C PRO A 60 0.80 0.12 -16.54
N SER A 61 1.11 0.78 -17.66
CA SER A 61 1.20 0.17 -18.98
C SER A 61 2.63 0.17 -19.49
N PHE A 62 2.99 -0.90 -20.20
CA PHE A 62 4.31 -1.18 -20.73
C PHE A 62 4.23 -1.29 -22.26
N PRO A 63 4.63 -0.26 -23.01
CA PRO A 63 4.59 -0.27 -24.48
C PRO A 63 5.52 -1.34 -25.06
N ALA A 64 5.02 -2.17 -25.99
CA ALA A 64 5.79 -3.28 -26.56
C ALA A 64 7.02 -2.82 -27.37
N GLU A 65 7.03 -1.58 -27.87
CA GLU A 65 8.16 -0.99 -28.61
C GLU A 65 9.42 -0.72 -27.76
N LEU A 66 9.31 -0.75 -26.42
CA LEU A 66 10.44 -0.49 -25.54
C LEU A 66 11.14 -1.81 -25.14
N PRO A 67 12.46 -1.93 -25.31
CA PRO A 67 13.20 -3.15 -24.96
C PRO A 67 13.01 -3.61 -23.51
N ILE A 68 12.86 -2.67 -22.57
CA ILE A 68 12.60 -3.02 -21.16
C ILE A 68 11.23 -3.70 -20.93
N SER A 69 10.24 -3.42 -21.78
CA SER A 69 8.88 -3.96 -21.61
C SER A 69 8.83 -5.47 -21.79
N GLU A 70 9.71 -6.04 -22.61
CA GLU A 70 9.84 -7.49 -22.80
C GLU A 70 10.34 -8.22 -21.55
N ARG A 71 11.03 -7.51 -20.64
CA ARG A 71 11.66 -8.08 -19.44
C ARG A 71 10.95 -7.68 -18.14
N VAL A 72 9.72 -7.17 -18.21
CA VAL A 72 9.01 -6.66 -17.02
C VAL A 72 8.90 -7.73 -15.93
N ASP A 73 8.51 -8.95 -16.27
CA ASP A 73 8.32 -10.01 -15.27
C ASP A 73 9.64 -10.51 -14.68
N GLU A 74 10.71 -10.55 -15.49
CA GLU A 74 12.07 -10.83 -15.01
C GLU A 74 12.54 -9.75 -14.02
N ILE A 75 12.37 -8.48 -14.37
CA ILE A 75 12.74 -7.34 -13.52
C ILE A 75 11.93 -7.35 -12.22
N ARG A 76 10.62 -7.67 -12.28
CA ARG A 76 9.78 -7.81 -11.08
C ARG A 76 10.31 -8.85 -10.12
N ALA A 77 10.66 -10.04 -10.64
CA ALA A 77 11.23 -11.10 -9.83
C ALA A 77 12.55 -10.66 -9.20
N LEU A 78 13.44 -10.06 -10.00
CA LEU A 78 14.73 -9.56 -9.51
C LEU A 78 14.58 -8.51 -8.40
N ILE A 79 13.66 -7.55 -8.54
CA ILE A 79 13.40 -6.52 -7.52
C ILE A 79 12.86 -7.15 -6.22
N ARG A 80 11.94 -8.11 -6.33
CA ARG A 80 11.35 -8.76 -5.16
C ARG A 80 12.39 -9.59 -4.40
N ASP A 81 13.25 -10.28 -5.13
CA ASP A 81 14.14 -11.29 -4.57
C ASP A 81 15.52 -10.72 -4.18
N ASN A 82 15.86 -9.49 -4.60
CA ASN A 82 17.15 -8.86 -4.35
C ASN A 82 16.99 -7.41 -3.83
N GLN A 83 17.65 -7.09 -2.71
CA GLN A 83 17.64 -5.74 -2.15
C GLN A 83 18.31 -4.70 -3.07
N VAL A 84 19.30 -5.13 -3.87
CA VAL A 84 20.05 -4.29 -4.80
C VAL A 84 20.20 -5.03 -6.13
N ILE A 85 19.88 -4.35 -7.23
CA ILE A 85 20.08 -4.85 -8.59
C ILE A 85 20.81 -3.80 -9.42
N VAL A 86 21.64 -4.24 -10.36
CA VAL A 86 22.26 -3.38 -11.37
C VAL A 86 21.58 -3.67 -12.70
N LEU A 87 20.83 -2.71 -13.24
CA LEU A 87 20.16 -2.84 -14.53
C LEU A 87 20.91 -2.04 -15.61
N CYS A 88 21.57 -2.75 -16.51
CA CYS A 88 22.27 -2.18 -17.65
C CYS A 88 21.36 -2.13 -18.89
N GLY A 89 21.58 -1.15 -19.77
CA GLY A 89 20.94 -1.10 -21.08
C GLY A 89 21.24 0.20 -21.82
N GLU A 90 21.05 0.21 -23.13
CA GLU A 90 21.33 1.37 -23.99
C GLU A 90 20.42 2.58 -23.70
N THR A 91 20.87 3.78 -24.10
CA THR A 91 20.04 4.99 -24.05
C THR A 91 18.78 4.79 -24.90
N GLY A 92 17.62 5.22 -24.40
CA GLY A 92 16.34 5.04 -25.11
C GLY A 92 15.65 3.69 -24.86
N SER A 93 16.27 2.74 -24.15
CA SER A 93 15.66 1.42 -23.87
C SER A 93 14.45 1.46 -22.92
N GLY A 94 14.04 2.63 -22.44
CA GLY A 94 12.90 2.81 -21.53
C GLY A 94 13.20 2.66 -20.03
N LYS A 95 14.46 2.48 -19.60
CA LYS A 95 14.83 2.26 -18.18
C LYS A 95 14.25 3.31 -17.23
N SER A 96 14.58 4.59 -17.42
CA SER A 96 14.16 5.67 -16.51
C SER A 96 12.65 5.92 -16.51
N THR A 97 11.93 5.53 -17.57
CA THR A 97 10.49 5.75 -17.70
C THR A 97 9.65 4.55 -17.26
N GLN A 98 10.13 3.33 -17.48
CA GLN A 98 9.37 2.12 -17.14
C GLN A 98 9.74 1.54 -15.76
N LEU A 99 10.96 1.74 -15.24
CA LEU A 99 11.29 1.22 -13.91
C LEU A 99 10.38 1.76 -12.79
N PRO A 100 10.06 3.07 -12.71
CA PRO A 100 9.12 3.57 -11.71
C PRO A 100 7.72 2.93 -11.81
N LYS A 101 7.29 2.59 -13.03
CA LYS A 101 6.03 1.90 -13.30
C LYS A 101 6.05 0.43 -12.86
N ILE A 102 7.17 -0.26 -13.08
CA ILE A 102 7.37 -1.64 -12.60
C ILE A 102 7.31 -1.65 -11.08
N CYS A 103 8.04 -0.75 -10.42
CA CYS A 103 8.02 -0.61 -8.96
C CYS A 103 6.60 -0.34 -8.44
N LEU A 104 5.86 0.59 -9.07
CA LEU A 104 4.46 0.87 -8.69
C LEU A 104 3.55 -0.37 -8.80
N SER A 105 3.82 -1.29 -9.73
CA SER A 105 3.01 -2.50 -9.90
C SER A 105 3.27 -3.57 -8.83
N LEU A 106 4.35 -3.47 -8.07
CA LEU A 106 4.73 -4.44 -7.04
C LEU A 106 4.09 -4.13 -5.66
N GLY A 107 3.49 -2.95 -5.50
CA GLY A 107 2.93 -2.47 -4.24
C GLY A 107 3.94 -1.71 -3.40
#